data_AF-A0AAJ2NWD5-F1
#
_entry.id   AF-A0AAJ2NWD5-F1
#
_cell.length_a   1.000
_cell.length_b   1.000
_cell.length_c   1.000
_cell.angle_alpha   90.00
_cell.angle_beta   90.00
_cell.angle_gamma   90.00
#
_symmetry.space_group_name_H-M   'P 1'
#
loop_
_entity.id
_entity.type
_entity.pdbx_description
1 polymer ?
#
loop_
_entity_poly.entity_id
_entity_poly.type
_entity_poly.pdbx_seq_one_letter_code
_entity_poly.pdbx_strand_id
1 'polypeptide(L)'
;MNALVVYESAWGNPRLVAEAISDGLSPHLTAEVVAAHEAPPLAELTVDLLVVGAPTHAFGLPRDGTREDAHARGGELIPSGVREWLDAAGPASLAVATFDTHVRHPDLPGHAGKKAAKKLRKLGCHP
;
A
#
# COMPACT_ATOMS: atom_id res chain seq x y z
N MET A 1 16.17 14.12 -3.34
CA MET A 1 15.44 13.11 -2.56
C MET A 1 14.45 12.41 -3.48
N ASN A 2 14.17 11.13 -3.25
CA ASN A 2 13.20 10.35 -4.01
C ASN A 2 12.22 9.61 -3.09
N ALA A 3 11.02 9.35 -3.60
CA ALA A 3 10.01 8.57 -2.92
C ALA A 3 9.37 7.55 -3.86
N LEU A 4 8.93 6.44 -3.27
CA LEU A 4 8.08 5.46 -3.94
C LEU A 4 6.75 5.38 -3.21
N VAL A 5 5.65 5.48 -3.96
CA VAL A 5 4.29 5.28 -3.48
C VAL A 5 3.80 3.95 -4.02
N VAL A 6 3.77 2.93 -3.17
CA VAL A 6 3.27 1.59 -3.50
C VAL A 6 1.81 1.48 -3.09
N TYR A 7 0.96 1.03 -4.00
CA TYR A 7 -0.47 0.87 -3.70
C TYR A 7 -1.07 -0.45 -4.18
N GLU A 8 -2.16 -0.86 -3.55
CA GLU A 8 -3.08 -1.87 -4.07
C GLU A 8 -4.45 -1.21 -4.26
N SER A 9 -5.19 -1.54 -5.33
CA SER A 9 -6.47 -0.87 -5.61
C SER A 9 -7.37 -1.68 -6.54
N ALA A 10 -8.48 -2.21 -6.03
CA ALA A 10 -9.46 -2.96 -6.85
C ALA A 10 -10.52 -2.06 -7.53
N TRP A 11 -10.78 -0.87 -6.98
CA TRP A 11 -11.81 0.07 -7.47
C TRP A 11 -11.26 1.47 -7.79
N GLY A 12 -9.94 1.62 -7.89
CA GLY A 12 -9.28 2.91 -8.17
C GLY A 12 -9.06 3.84 -6.97
N ASN A 13 -9.79 3.69 -5.86
CA ASN A 13 -9.72 4.65 -4.74
C ASN A 13 -8.30 4.79 -4.13
N PRO A 14 -7.60 3.73 -3.70
CA PRO A 14 -6.21 3.87 -3.25
C PRO A 14 -5.26 4.41 -4.31
N ARG A 15 -5.48 4.10 -5.60
CA ARG A 15 -4.68 4.62 -6.71
C ARG A 15 -4.79 6.14 -6.79
N LEU A 16 -6.01 6.68 -6.74
CA LEU A 16 -6.24 8.13 -6.76
C LEU A 16 -5.55 8.84 -5.59
N VAL A 17 -5.57 8.22 -4.40
CA VAL A 17 -4.85 8.75 -3.23
C VAL A 17 -3.33 8.66 -3.43
N ALA A 18 -2.82 7.58 -4.00
CA ALA A 18 -1.40 7.41 -4.30
C ALA A 18 -0.89 8.48 -5.28
N GLU A 19 -1.63 8.71 -6.36
CA GLU A 19 -1.36 9.76 -7.36
C GLU A 19 -1.37 11.15 -6.71
N ALA A 20 -2.38 11.46 -5.89
CA ALA A 20 -2.45 12.73 -5.16
C ALA A 20 -1.30 12.92 -4.15
N ILE A 21 -0.84 11.85 -3.49
CA ILE A 21 0.34 11.90 -2.61
C ILE A 21 1.59 12.22 -3.44
N SER A 22 1.78 11.55 -4.57
CA SER A 22 2.92 11.80 -5.47
C SER A 22 2.93 13.25 -5.97
N ASP A 23 1.77 13.76 -6.40
CA ASP A 23 1.63 15.15 -6.85
C ASP A 23 2.00 16.14 -5.74
N GLY A 24 1.54 15.90 -4.50
CA GLY A 24 1.88 16.73 -3.34
C GLY A 24 3.35 16.67 -2.93
N LEU A 25 4.05 15.56 -3.22
CA LEU A 25 5.48 15.40 -2.96
C LEU A 25 6.37 16.01 -4.05
N SER A 26 5.85 16.12 -5.28
CA SER A 26 6.60 16.58 -6.46
C SER A 26 7.35 17.91 -6.33
N PRO A 27 6.92 18.92 -5.52
CA PRO A 27 7.69 20.14 -5.32
C PRO A 27 8.97 19.94 -4.48
N HIS A 28 9.09 18.82 -3.77
CA HIS A 28 10.15 18.58 -2.78
C HIS A 28 11.04 17.38 -3.13
N LEU A 29 10.51 16.39 -3.83
CA LEU A 29 11.23 15.18 -4.22
C LEU A 29 10.63 14.55 -5.49
N THR A 30 11.41 13.69 -6.15
CA THR A 30 10.89 12.88 -7.27
C THR A 30 10.10 11.70 -6.70
N ALA A 31 8.80 11.63 -6.97
CA ALA A 31 7.93 10.56 -6.52
C ALA A 31 7.47 9.68 -7.69
N GLU A 32 7.54 8.36 -7.51
CA GLU A 32 6.98 7.37 -8.43
C GLU A 32 5.80 6.66 -7.76
N VAL A 33 4.79 6.29 -8.56
CA VAL A 33 3.61 5.56 -8.10
C VAL A 33 3.56 4.20 -8.79
N VAL A 34 3.54 3.12 -8.01
CA VAL A 34 3.58 1.75 -8.54
C VAL A 34 2.55 0.85 -7.85
N ALA A 35 1.93 -0.05 -8.61
CA ALA A 35 1.06 -1.07 -8.04
C ALA A 35 1.90 -2.13 -7.29
N ALA A 36 1.40 -2.66 -6.18
CA ALA A 36 2.15 -3.56 -5.32
C ALA A 36 2.61 -4.86 -6.00
N HIS A 37 1.89 -5.33 -7.03
CA HIS A 37 2.29 -6.51 -7.81
C HIS A 37 3.36 -6.23 -8.87
N GLU A 38 3.65 -4.95 -9.13
CA GLU A 38 4.69 -4.49 -10.06
C GLU A 38 5.87 -3.84 -9.31
N ALA A 39 5.72 -3.62 -8.00
CA ALA A 39 6.73 -2.99 -7.17
C ALA A 39 7.97 -3.89 -7.03
N PRO A 40 9.19 -3.32 -7.09
CA PRO A 40 10.40 -4.05 -6.76
C PRO A 40 10.33 -4.63 -5.33
N PRO A 41 11.04 -5.72 -5.03
CA PRO A 41 11.14 -6.23 -3.67
C PRO A 41 11.59 -5.14 -2.69
N LEU A 42 10.98 -5.07 -1.50
CA LEU A 42 11.26 -4.02 -0.51
C LEU A 42 12.76 -3.87 -0.20
N ALA A 43 13.50 -4.98 -0.14
CA ALA A 43 14.92 -5.00 0.17
C ALA A 43 15.82 -4.40 -0.93
N GLU A 44 15.28 -4.23 -2.14
CA GLU A 44 15.99 -3.66 -3.29
C GLU A 44 15.71 -2.16 -3.47
N LEU A 45 14.80 -1.59 -2.67
CA LEU A 45 14.45 -0.18 -2.78
C LEU A 45 15.57 0.74 -2.30
N THR A 46 15.94 1.69 -3.15
CA THR A 46 16.86 2.78 -2.84
C THR A 46 16.12 4.11 -2.86
N VAL A 47 15.26 4.34 -1.87
CA VAL A 47 14.45 5.57 -1.74
C VAL A 47 14.58 6.22 -0.37
N ASP A 48 14.42 7.54 -0.32
CA ASP A 48 14.41 8.30 0.95
C ASP A 48 13.08 8.15 1.72
N LEU A 49 11.97 7.95 1.00
CA LEU A 49 10.63 7.78 1.57
C LEU A 49 9.85 6.70 0.82
N LEU A 50 9.26 5.77 1.56
CA LEU A 50 8.31 4.80 1.03
C LEU A 50 6.91 5.08 1.60
N VAL A 51 5.93 5.29 0.73
CA VAL A 51 4.52 5.41 1.12
C VAL A 51 3.76 4.18 0.66
N VAL A 52 3.03 3.52 1.56
CA VAL A 52 2.29 2.27 1.24
C VAL A 52 0.79 2.43 1.49
N GLY A 53 -0.03 2.11 0.49
CA GLY A 53 -1.47 2.22 0.56
C GLY A 53 -2.24 1.00 0.08
N ALA A 54 -3.37 0.70 0.71
CA ALA A 54 -4.24 -0.40 0.29
C ALA A 54 -5.69 -0.13 0.68
N PRO A 55 -6.68 -0.78 0.02
CA PRO A 55 -8.04 -0.73 0.52
C PRO A 55 -8.12 -1.56 1.79
N THR A 56 -9.01 -1.18 2.70
CA THR A 56 -9.35 -2.03 3.84
C THR A 56 -10.37 -3.07 3.41
N HIS A 57 -9.94 -4.34 3.34
CA HIS A 57 -10.81 -5.49 3.13
C HIS A 57 -11.01 -6.24 4.45
N ALA A 58 -12.27 -6.42 4.84
CA ALA A 58 -12.65 -6.86 6.18
C ALA A 58 -12.01 -5.98 7.27
N PHE A 59 -10.94 -6.47 7.92
CA PHE A 59 -10.26 -5.81 9.04
C PHE A 59 -8.75 -5.66 8.84
N GLY A 60 -8.31 -5.47 7.58
CA GLY A 60 -6.92 -5.11 7.29
C GLY A 60 -6.58 -5.12 5.81
N LEU A 61 -5.32 -5.46 5.52
CA LEU A 61 -4.84 -5.63 4.15
C LEU A 61 -5.62 -6.73 3.43
N PRO A 62 -5.90 -6.58 2.12
CA PRO A 62 -6.51 -7.61 1.30
C PRO A 62 -5.73 -8.93 1.33
N ARG A 63 -6.44 -9.99 0.96
CA ARG A 63 -6.00 -11.38 0.79
C ARG A 63 -6.67 -11.94 -0.46
N ASP A 64 -6.22 -13.11 -0.92
CA ASP A 64 -6.78 -13.81 -2.09
C ASP A 64 -8.30 -13.80 -2.13
N GLY A 65 -8.96 -14.44 -1.16
CA GLY A 65 -10.43 -14.49 -1.15
C GLY A 65 -11.12 -13.12 -1.13
N THR A 66 -10.57 -12.13 -0.42
CA THR A 66 -11.20 -10.78 -0.42
C THR A 66 -10.95 -10.00 -1.70
N ARG A 67 -9.90 -10.33 -2.47
CA ARG A 67 -9.67 -9.80 -3.81
C ARG A 67 -10.58 -10.48 -4.84
N GLU A 68 -10.76 -11.79 -4.73
CA GLU A 68 -11.75 -12.54 -5.52
C GLU A 68 -13.17 -11.99 -5.30
N ASP A 69 -13.56 -11.75 -4.04
CA ASP A 69 -14.85 -11.11 -3.72
C ASP A 69 -14.98 -9.71 -4.32
N ALA A 70 -13.90 -8.92 -4.29
CA ALA A 70 -13.88 -7.60 -4.91
C ALA A 70 -14.05 -7.70 -6.43
N HIS A 71 -13.36 -8.65 -7.07
CA HIS A 71 -13.46 -8.90 -8.50
C HIS A 71 -14.87 -9.36 -8.91
N ALA A 72 -15.46 -10.31 -8.18
CA ALA A 72 -16.83 -10.77 -8.39
C ALA A 72 -17.87 -9.63 -8.29
N ARG A 73 -17.53 -8.54 -7.59
CA ARG A 73 -18.35 -7.34 -7.44
C ARG A 73 -17.97 -6.20 -8.41
N GLY A 74 -17.21 -6.50 -9.46
CA GLY A 74 -16.83 -5.56 -10.51
C GLY A 74 -15.54 -4.78 -10.25
N GLY A 75 -14.75 -5.18 -9.25
CA GLY A 75 -13.37 -4.71 -9.08
C GLY A 75 -12.42 -5.34 -10.09
N GLU A 76 -11.25 -4.73 -10.25
CA GLU A 76 -10.16 -5.28 -11.06
C GLU A 76 -9.62 -6.59 -10.46
N LEU A 77 -9.17 -7.50 -11.32
CA LEU A 77 -8.51 -8.73 -10.90
C LEU A 77 -7.06 -8.42 -10.51
N ILE A 78 -6.77 -8.51 -9.21
CA ILE A 78 -5.44 -8.24 -8.67
C ILE A 78 -4.76 -9.58 -8.30
N PRO A 79 -3.62 -9.92 -8.91
CA PRO A 79 -2.95 -11.20 -8.69
C PRO A 79 -2.31 -11.28 -7.29
N SER A 80 -1.70 -10.19 -6.82
CA SER A 80 -1.11 -10.06 -5.49
C SER A 80 -1.14 -8.60 -5.03
N GLY A 81 -1.13 -8.38 -3.72
CA GLY A 81 -1.32 -7.06 -3.13
C GLY A 81 -0.20 -6.62 -2.20
N VAL A 82 -0.47 -5.55 -1.46
CA VAL A 82 0.46 -5.00 -0.46
C VAL A 82 0.77 -6.03 0.63
N ARG A 83 -0.18 -6.92 0.95
CA ARG A 83 0.05 -7.98 1.92
C ARG A 83 1.19 -8.89 1.48
N GLU A 84 1.05 -9.48 0.30
CA GLU A 84 1.98 -10.47 -0.22
C GLU A 84 3.34 -9.83 -0.49
N TRP A 85 3.36 -8.60 -1.01
CA TRP A 85 4.59 -7.83 -1.22
C TRP A 85 5.37 -7.61 0.09
N LEU A 86 4.69 -7.24 1.18
CA LEU A 86 5.32 -7.08 2.50
C LEU A 86 5.67 -8.41 3.18
N ASP A 87 4.94 -9.49 2.88
CA ASP A 87 5.20 -10.83 3.45
C ASP A 87 6.40 -11.52 2.79
N ALA A 88 6.70 -11.18 1.53
CA ALA A 88 7.91 -11.64 0.83
C ALA A 88 9.17 -10.83 1.20
N ALA A 89 9.03 -9.72 1.92
CA ALA A 89 10.12 -8.80 2.20
C ALA A 89 11.09 -9.33 3.26
N GLY A 90 12.39 -9.11 3.02
CA GLY A 90 13.43 -9.19 4.05
C GLY A 90 13.52 -7.89 4.87
N PRO A 91 14.43 -7.85 5.88
CA PRO A 91 14.67 -6.64 6.65
C PRO A 91 15.04 -5.44 5.77
N ALA A 92 14.53 -4.26 6.11
CA ALA A 92 14.78 -3.00 5.44
C ALA A 92 14.81 -1.86 6.46
N SER A 93 15.48 -0.76 6.12
CA SER A 93 15.57 0.44 6.98
C SER A 93 15.25 1.68 6.16
N LEU A 94 13.96 1.93 5.97
CA LEU A 94 13.43 3.06 5.20
C LEU A 94 12.54 3.94 6.08
N ALA A 95 12.50 5.24 5.80
CA ALA A 95 11.45 6.11 6.31
C ALA A 95 10.13 5.78 5.60
N VAL A 96 9.05 5.58 6.35
CA VAL A 96 7.79 5.06 5.81
C VAL A 96 6.56 5.84 6.26
N ALA A 97 5.61 6.01 5.34
CA ALA A 97 4.25 6.44 5.66
C ALA A 97 3.23 5.42 5.12
N THR A 98 2.05 5.37 5.71
CA THR A 98 0.98 4.47 5.24
C THR A 98 -0.36 5.17 5.18
N PHE A 99 -1.17 4.82 4.20
CA PHE A 99 -2.56 5.25 4.09
C PHE A 99 -3.50 4.07 3.82
N ASP A 100 -4.80 4.28 3.97
CA ASP A 100 -5.81 3.33 3.53
C ASP A 100 -7.08 4.04 3.07
N THR A 101 -7.82 3.37 2.19
CA THR A 101 -9.20 3.73 1.88
C THR A 101 -10.12 2.69 2.49
N HIS A 102 -11.17 3.12 3.18
CA HIS A 102 -12.14 2.22 3.81
C HIS A 102 -13.56 2.73 3.61
N VAL A 103 -14.51 1.80 3.60
CA VAL A 103 -15.94 2.15 3.69
C VAL A 103 -16.20 2.64 5.12
N ARG A 104 -16.84 3.81 5.24
CA ARG A 104 -17.10 4.45 6.54
C ARG A 104 -18.41 4.02 7.21
N HIS A 105 -19.27 3.26 6.53
CA HIS A 105 -20.58 2.87 7.04
C HIS A 105 -20.87 1.37 6.84
N PRO A 106 -20.99 0.59 7.93
CA PRO A 106 -20.64 0.96 9.31
C PRO A 106 -19.14 1.25 9.47
N ASP A 107 -18.75 2.10 10.43
CA ASP A 107 -17.34 2.37 10.74
C ASP A 107 -16.79 1.24 11.61
N LEU A 108 -15.95 0.39 11.02
CA LEU A 108 -15.46 -0.83 11.65
C LEU A 108 -13.95 -0.76 11.90
N PRO A 109 -13.48 -1.28 13.04
CA PRO A 109 -12.06 -1.29 13.36
C PRO A 109 -11.31 -2.25 12.43
N GLY A 110 -10.07 -1.90 12.04
CA GLY A 110 -9.19 -2.82 11.30
C GLY A 110 -8.67 -2.24 10.00
N HIS A 111 -7.94 -1.14 10.10
CA HIS A 111 -7.44 -0.38 8.95
C HIS A 111 -6.24 -1.06 8.29
N ALA A 112 -6.25 -1.14 6.95
CA ALA A 112 -5.13 -1.65 6.16
C ALA A 112 -3.84 -0.87 6.42
N GLY A 113 -3.87 0.46 6.51
CA GLY A 113 -2.69 1.30 6.75
C GLY A 113 -2.01 0.96 8.07
N LYS A 114 -2.79 0.82 9.14
CA LYS A 114 -2.28 0.38 10.46
C LYS A 114 -1.63 -1.01 10.41
N LYS A 115 -2.16 -1.94 9.60
CA LYS A 115 -1.57 -3.28 9.43
C LYS A 115 -0.29 -3.23 8.60
N ALA A 116 -0.24 -2.41 7.55
CA ALA A 116 0.96 -2.16 6.76
C ALA A 116 2.08 -1.55 7.63
N ALA A 117 1.78 -0.49 8.39
CA ALA A 117 2.74 0.16 9.28
C ALA A 117 3.31 -0.82 10.32
N LYS A 118 2.45 -1.70 10.88
CA LYS A 118 2.90 -2.75 11.81
C LYS A 118 3.86 -3.75 11.14
N LYS A 119 3.64 -4.13 9.88
CA LYS A 119 4.53 -5.02 9.12
C LYS A 119 5.85 -4.32 8.81
N LEU A 120 5.81 -3.11 8.27
CA LEU A 120 7.02 -2.31 7.94
C LEU A 120 7.92 -2.10 9.17
N ARG A 121 7.33 -1.78 10.34
CA ARG A 121 8.10 -1.67 11.59
C ARG A 121 8.78 -2.98 12.02
N LYS A 122 8.18 -4.13 11.73
CA LYS A 122 8.81 -5.44 12.02
C LYS A 122 9.97 -5.74 11.07
N LEU A 123 9.94 -5.17 9.86
CA LEU A 123 11.01 -5.28 8.88
C LEU A 123 12.18 -4.34 9.17
N GLY A 124 12.03 -3.39 10.09
CA GLY A 124 13.08 -2.43 10.49
C GLY A 124 12.85 -1.01 9.99
N CYS A 125 11.78 -0.76 9.23
CA CYS A 125 11.41 0.58 8.76
C CYS A 125 10.88 1.46 9.91
N HIS A 126 10.97 2.77 9.74
CA HIS A 126 10.61 3.76 10.74
C HIS A 126 9.63 4.82 10.17
N PRO A 127 8.59 5.24 10.93
CA PRO A 127 7.71 6.33 10.54
C PRO A 127 8.44 7.68 10.43
#